data_AF-A0A7S2BX35-F1
#
_entry.id   AF-A0A7S2BX35-F1
#
_cell.length_a   1.000
_cell.length_b   1.000
_cell.length_c   1.000
_cell.angle_alpha   90.00
_cell.angle_beta   90.00
_cell.angle_gamma   90.00
#
_symmetry.space_group_name_H-M   'P 1'
#
loop_
_entity.id
_entity.type
_entity.pdbx_description
1 polymer ?
#
loop_
_entity_poly.entity_id
_entity_poly.type
_entity_poly.pdbx_seq_one_letter_code
_entity_poly.pdbx_strand_id
1 'polypeptide(L)'
;RLEKEKEQKKLYVSMLQDLLEEIDANKTGFITREELQEAFKNEEVMYYFSVLDIDITDSNYLFDMLDNDRSGEVDKEEFVDGCLRLKGNAKSIDIHTLMYEVKLLLSQTSHFM
;
A
#
# COMPACT_ATOMS: atom_id res chain seq x y z
N ARG A 1 -6.15 -22.91 -10.31
CA ARG A 1 -5.64 -21.53 -10.49
C ARG A 1 -6.19 -20.60 -9.42
N LEU A 2 -7.51 -20.47 -9.29
CA LEU A 2 -8.17 -19.72 -8.21
C LEU A 2 -7.79 -20.16 -6.78
N GLU A 3 -7.67 -21.46 -6.51
CA GLU A 3 -7.25 -21.95 -5.17
C GLU A 3 -5.80 -21.57 -4.84
N LYS A 4 -4.88 -21.73 -5.81
CA LYS A 4 -3.48 -21.32 -5.65
C LYS A 4 -3.36 -19.82 -5.37
N GLU A 5 -4.12 -18.98 -6.08
CA GLU A 5 -4.14 -17.52 -5.86
C GLU A 5 -4.70 -17.17 -4.46
N LYS A 6 -5.75 -17.86 -3.99
CA LYS A 6 -6.29 -17.66 -2.64
C LYS A 6 -5.31 -18.07 -1.54
N GLU A 7 -4.61 -19.18 -1.72
CA GLU A 7 -3.63 -19.68 -0.77
C GLU A 7 -2.40 -18.76 -0.70
N GLN A 8 -1.96 -18.26 -1.85
CA GLN A 8 -0.90 -17.24 -1.91
C GLN A 8 -1.33 -15.95 -1.23
N LYS A 9 -2.58 -15.49 -1.45
CA LYS A 9 -3.12 -14.30 -0.76
C LYS A 9 -3.12 -14.48 0.76
N LYS A 10 -3.51 -15.65 1.26
CA LYS A 10 -3.49 -15.94 2.71
C LYS A 10 -2.08 -15.87 3.29
N LEU A 11 -1.08 -16.39 2.58
CA LEU A 11 0.33 -16.30 3.00
C LEU A 11 0.77 -14.84 3.13
N TYR A 12 0.47 -14.00 2.13
CA TYR A 12 0.83 -12.57 2.20
C TYR A 12 0.10 -11.83 3.32
N VAL A 13 -1.18 -12.12 3.54
CA VAL A 13 -1.92 -11.53 4.66
C VAL A 13 -1.29 -11.91 5.99
N SER A 14 -0.90 -13.18 6.18
CA SER A 14 -0.20 -13.60 7.40
C SER A 14 1.11 -12.84 7.58
N MET A 15 1.95 -12.77 6.55
CA MET A 15 3.23 -12.04 6.61
C MET A 15 3.04 -10.55 6.93
N LEU A 16 2.01 -9.91 6.36
CA LEU A 16 1.70 -8.51 6.63
C LEU A 16 1.18 -8.29 8.05
N GLN A 17 0.47 -9.27 8.63
CA GLN A 17 0.04 -9.21 10.01
C GLN A 17 1.22 -9.32 10.97
N ASP A 18 2.15 -10.23 10.71
CA ASP A 18 3.39 -10.36 11.49
C ASP A 18 4.22 -9.08 11.41
N LEU A 19 4.32 -8.50 10.21
CA LEU A 19 5.02 -7.23 9.99
C LEU A 19 4.38 -6.06 10.74
N LEU A 20 3.05 -6.02 10.81
CA LEU A 20 2.34 -4.99 11.57
C LEU A 20 2.66 -5.06 13.06
N GLU A 21 2.78 -6.27 13.64
CA GLU A 21 3.16 -6.43 15.04
C GLU A 21 4.60 -5.97 15.33
N GLU A 22 5.50 -6.08 14.35
CA GLU A 22 6.88 -5.57 14.46
C GLU A 22 6.97 -4.05 14.30
N ILE A 23 6.08 -3.43 13.52
CA ILE A 23 6.04 -1.97 13.30
C ILE A 23 5.30 -1.26 14.44
N ASP A 24 4.19 -1.82 14.92
CA ASP A 24 3.34 -1.30 16.00
C ASP A 24 4.01 -1.47 17.38
N ALA A 25 5.10 -0.72 17.59
CA ALA A 25 5.90 -0.78 18.80
C ALA A 25 5.11 -0.42 20.07
N ASN A 26 4.09 0.43 19.93
CA ASN A 26 3.25 0.88 21.04
C ASN A 26 2.02 -0.02 21.29
N LYS A 27 1.75 -0.99 20.41
CA LYS A 27 0.63 -1.94 20.46
C LYS A 27 -0.74 -1.29 20.49
N THR A 28 -0.88 -0.19 19.75
CA THR A 28 -2.16 0.52 19.62
C THR A 28 -3.09 -0.12 18.61
N GLY A 29 -2.56 -0.94 17.71
CA GLY A 29 -3.26 -1.46 16.53
C GLY A 29 -3.25 -0.50 15.35
N PHE A 30 -2.52 0.61 15.46
CA PHE A 30 -2.37 1.64 14.45
C PHE A 30 -0.88 1.90 14.20
N ILE A 31 -0.53 2.26 12.97
CA ILE A 31 0.83 2.62 12.58
C ILE A 31 0.86 4.13 12.36
N THR A 32 1.74 4.81 13.09
CA THR A 32 2.03 6.23 12.87
C THR A 32 3.15 6.42 11.84
N ARG A 33 3.30 7.65 11.32
CA ARG A 33 4.37 7.97 10.36
C ARG A 33 5.74 7.73 10.95
N GLU A 34 5.91 8.09 12.21
CA GLU A 34 7.14 7.94 12.96
C GLU A 34 7.50 6.47 13.16
N GLU A 35 6.52 5.62 13.48
CA GLU A 35 6.72 4.17 13.61
C GLU A 35 7.09 3.52 12.28
N LEU A 36 6.43 3.89 11.19
CA LEU A 36 6.78 3.39 9.86
C LEU A 36 8.20 3.82 9.44
N GLN A 37 8.57 5.08 9.68
CA GLN A 37 9.92 5.58 9.42
C GLN A 37 10.99 4.86 10.25
N GLU A 38 10.71 4.61 11.54
CA GLU A 38 11.63 3.89 12.40
C GLU A 38 11.77 2.43 11.95
N ALA A 39 10.65 1.79 11.59
CA ALA A 39 10.66 0.42 11.11
C ALA A 39 11.49 0.25 9.82
N PHE A 40 11.57 1.25 8.96
CA PHE A 40 12.41 1.18 7.74
C PHE A 40 13.92 1.29 8.02
N LYS A 41 14.31 1.56 9.26
CA LYS A 41 15.72 1.39 9.69
C LYS A 41 16.04 -0.07 10.00
N ASN A 42 15.03 -0.92 10.18
CA ASN A 42 15.21 -2.35 10.38
C ASN A 42 15.34 -3.07 9.02
N GLU A 43 16.49 -3.71 8.79
CA GLU A 43 16.77 -4.46 7.56
C GLU A 43 15.79 -5.60 7.32
N GLU A 44 15.24 -6.20 8.38
CA GLU A 44 14.25 -7.27 8.28
C GLU A 44 12.91 -6.76 7.73
N VAL A 45 12.45 -5.60 8.22
CA VAL A 45 11.24 -4.94 7.73
C VAL A 45 11.39 -4.58 6.25
N MET A 46 12.51 -3.95 5.87
CA MET A 46 12.81 -3.63 4.47
C MET A 46 12.82 -4.87 3.58
N TYR A 47 13.39 -5.98 4.08
CA TYR A 47 13.41 -7.25 3.35
C TYR A 47 11.98 -7.75 3.09
N TYR A 48 11.08 -7.70 4.07
CA TYR A 48 9.68 -8.11 3.87
C TYR A 48 8.97 -7.27 2.80
N PHE A 49 9.12 -5.94 2.81
CA PHE A 49 8.57 -5.07 1.76
C PHE A 49 9.16 -5.39 0.38
N SER A 50 10.46 -5.75 0.31
CA SER A 50 11.09 -6.17 -0.95
C SER A 50 10.52 -7.49 -1.48
N VAL A 51 10.20 -8.46 -0.61
CA VAL A 51 9.56 -9.74 -0.99
C VAL A 51 8.14 -9.50 -1.52
N LEU A 52 7.48 -8.44 -1.04
CA LEU A 52 6.17 -8.01 -1.50
C LEU A 52 6.22 -7.14 -2.77
N ASP A 53 7.41 -6.78 -3.28
CA ASP A 53 7.60 -5.91 -4.44
C ASP A 53 6.89 -4.55 -4.26
N ILE A 54 7.05 -3.97 -3.07
CA ILE A 54 6.54 -2.64 -2.71
C ILE A 54 7.73 -1.68 -2.65
N ASP A 55 7.59 -0.54 -3.33
CA ASP A 55 8.60 0.51 -3.32
C ASP A 55 8.52 1.30 -1.99
N ILE A 56 9.62 1.29 -1.24
CA ILE A 56 9.77 1.97 0.06
C ILE A 56 10.70 3.19 -0.01
N THR A 57 11.05 3.66 -1.22
CA THR A 57 12.03 4.75 -1.43
C THR A 57 11.63 6.05 -0.70
N ASP A 58 10.33 6.28 -0.52
CA ASP A 58 9.80 7.38 0.30
C ASP A 58 8.74 6.83 1.28
N SER A 59 9.12 6.72 2.54
CA SER A 59 8.24 6.25 3.62
C SER A 59 7.04 7.16 3.86
N ASN A 60 7.17 8.47 3.63
CA ASN A 60 6.07 9.40 3.81
C ASN A 60 5.05 9.23 2.69
N TYR A 61 5.53 9.08 1.46
CA TYR A 61 4.67 8.79 0.32
C TYR A 61 3.96 7.45 0.48
N LEU A 62 4.68 6.41 0.93
CA LEU A 62 4.06 5.11 1.22
C LEU A 62 2.99 5.23 2.30
N PHE A 63 3.26 5.97 3.39
CA PHE A 63 2.25 6.22 4.41
C PHE A 63 1.00 6.90 3.85
N ASP A 64 1.18 7.94 3.02
CA ASP A 64 0.06 8.63 2.35
C ASP A 64 -0.74 7.70 1.42
N MET A 65 -0.10 6.66 0.88
CA MET A 65 -0.76 5.64 0.07
C MET A 65 -1.45 4.57 0.91
N LEU A 66 -1.08 4.38 2.17
CA LEU A 66 -1.71 3.42 3.08
C LEU A 66 -2.90 4.04 3.82
N ASP A 67 -2.75 5.27 4.32
CA ASP A 67 -3.77 6.06 5.03
C ASP A 67 -4.89 6.49 4.06
N ASN A 68 -5.88 5.62 3.89
CA ASN A 68 -6.90 5.75 2.86
C ASN A 68 -8.01 6.71 3.30
N ASP A 69 -8.31 6.76 4.60
CA ASP A 69 -9.29 7.68 5.17
C ASP A 69 -8.71 9.06 5.55
N ARG A 70 -7.38 9.21 5.51
CA ARG A 70 -6.64 10.42 5.90
C ARG A 70 -6.81 10.77 7.37
N SER A 71 -6.94 9.77 8.22
CA SER A 71 -6.99 9.91 9.67
C SER A 71 -5.64 10.37 10.25
N GLY A 72 -4.54 10.13 9.52
CA GLY A 72 -3.18 10.39 9.98
C GLY A 72 -2.55 9.20 10.73
N GLU A 73 -3.27 8.09 10.84
CA GLU A 73 -2.83 6.81 11.37
C GLU A 73 -3.23 5.72 10.38
N VAL A 74 -2.48 4.63 10.29
CA VAL A 74 -2.83 3.51 9.40
C VAL A 74 -3.29 2.35 10.25
N ASP A 75 -4.54 1.93 10.09
CA ASP A 75 -5.04 0.75 10.80
C ASP A 75 -4.62 -0.57 10.13
N LYS A 76 -4.92 -1.70 10.79
CA LYS A 76 -4.58 -3.03 10.29
C LYS A 76 -5.20 -3.37 8.92
N GLU A 77 -6.44 -2.99 8.70
CA GLU A 77 -7.13 -3.25 7.43
C GLU A 77 -6.52 -2.40 6.31
N GLU A 78 -6.27 -1.13 6.58
CA GLU A 78 -5.59 -0.20 5.67
C GLU A 78 -4.18 -0.65 5.32
N PHE A 79 -3.40 -1.11 6.31
CA PHE A 79 -2.06 -1.62 6.08
C PHE A 79 -2.07 -2.84 5.16
N VAL A 80 -2.91 -3.83 5.47
CA VAL A 80 -2.97 -5.09 4.71
C VAL A 80 -3.49 -4.84 3.30
N ASP A 81 -4.63 -4.15 3.16
CA ASP A 81 -5.23 -3.90 1.85
C ASP A 81 -4.40 -2.92 1.02
N GLY A 82 -3.82 -1.91 1.67
CA GLY A 82 -2.88 -0.96 1.05
C GLY A 82 -1.64 -1.66 0.52
N CYS A 83 -0.98 -2.50 1.31
CA CYS A 83 0.17 -3.28 0.85
C CYS A 83 -0.20 -4.27 -0.26
N LEU A 84 -1.35 -4.95 -0.15
CA LEU A 84 -1.83 -5.85 -1.21
C LEU A 84 -2.17 -5.12 -2.52
N ARG A 85 -2.60 -3.85 -2.44
CA ARG A 85 -2.87 -2.98 -3.59
C ARG A 85 -1.59 -2.48 -4.23
N LEU A 86 -0.61 -2.08 -3.43
CA LEU A 86 0.68 -1.54 -3.89
C LEU A 86 1.61 -2.62 -4.41
N LYS A 87 1.44 -3.85 -3.91
CA LYS A 87 2.18 -5.03 -4.34
C LYS A 87 2.16 -5.19 -5.87
N GLY A 88 3.35 -5.16 -6.47
CA GLY A 88 3.56 -5.41 -7.89
C GLY A 88 3.10 -4.29 -8.81
N ASN A 89 3.01 -3.05 -8.29
CA ASN A 89 2.83 -1.77 -8.98
C ASN A 89 1.79 -1.79 -10.12
N ALA A 90 0.59 -1.26 -9.87
CA ALA A 90 -0.45 -0.91 -10.85
C ALA A 90 -0.50 -1.83 -12.08
N LYS A 91 -1.43 -2.79 -12.09
CA LYS A 91 -1.67 -3.59 -13.31
C LYS A 91 -1.83 -2.60 -14.46
N SER A 92 -1.29 -2.86 -15.66
CA SER A 92 -1.37 -1.92 -16.81
C SER A 92 -2.77 -1.32 -17.02
N ILE A 93 -3.81 -2.03 -16.58
CA ILE A 93 -5.20 -1.57 -16.55
C ILE A 93 -5.45 -0.31 -15.71
N ASP A 94 -4.78 -0.13 -14.57
CA ASP A 94 -4.94 1.05 -13.70
C ASP A 94 -4.37 2.29 -14.40
N ILE A 95 -3.20 2.15 -15.05
CA ILE A 95 -2.61 3.19 -15.90
C ILE A 95 -3.52 3.49 -17.09
N HIS A 96 -4.05 2.46 -17.77
CA HIS A 96 -4.99 2.66 -18.87
C HIS A 96 -6.28 3.35 -18.43
N THR A 97 -6.76 3.07 -17.21
CA THR A 97 -7.95 3.69 -16.62
C THR A 97 -7.69 5.16 -16.34
N LEU A 98 -6.57 5.51 -15.70
CA LEU A 98 -6.15 6.89 -15.49
C LEU A 98 -6.01 7.66 -16.83
N MET A 99 -5.37 7.06 -17.84
CA MET A 99 -5.25 7.69 -19.16
C MET A 99 -6.61 7.94 -19.82
N TYR A 100 -7.58 7.07 -19.60
CA TYR A 100 -8.93 7.23 -20.12
C TYR A 100 -9.69 8.35 -19.40
N GLU A 101 -9.63 8.39 -18.07
CA GLU A 101 -10.24 9.45 -17.26
C GLU A 101 -9.66 10.83 -17.59
N VAL A 102 -8.35 10.93 -17.74
CA VAL A 102 -7.68 12.18 -18.18
C VAL A 102 -8.18 12.62 -19.57
N LYS A 103 -8.36 11.70 -20.52
CA LYS A 103 -8.92 12.03 -21.85
C LYS A 103 -10.36 12.54 -21.76
N LEU A 104 -11.19 11.92 -20.92
CA LEU A 104 -12.57 12.38 -20.72
C LEU A 104 -12.61 13.79 -20.13
N LEU A 105 -11.81 14.06 -19.10
CA LEU A 105 -11.71 15.39 -18.49
C LEU A 105 -11.28 16.44 -19.52
N LEU A 106 -10.25 16.16 -20.32
CA LEU A 106 -9.80 17.07 -21.39
C LEU A 106 -10.92 17.33 -22.41
N SER A 107 -11.66 16.30 -22.83
CA SER A 107 -12.77 16.44 -23.79
C SER A 107 -13.92 17.32 -23.27
N GLN A 108 -14.17 17.32 -21.96
CA GLN A 108 -15.19 18.16 -21.33
C GLN A 108 -14.72 19.62 -21.23
N THR A 109 -13.45 19.86 -20.92
CA THR A 109 -12.91 21.24 -20.86
C THR A 109 -12.89 21.93 -22.22
N SER A 110 -12.71 21.19 -23.32
CA SER A 110 -12.80 21.73 -24.68
C SER A 110 -14.22 22.15 -25.10
N HIS A 111 -15.26 21.77 -24.35
CA HIS A 111 -16.63 22.21 -24.63
C HIS A 111 -17.00 23.50 -23.87
N PHE A 112 -16.22 23.87 -22.85
CA PHE A 112 -16.43 25.07 -22.03
C PHE A 112 -15.53 26.27 -22.42
N MET A 113 -14.59 26.09 -23.35
CA MET A 113 -13.88 27.17 -24.06
C MET A 113 -14.54 27.44 -25.41
#